data_AF-A0A1Y2GFP7-F1
#
_entry.id   AF-A0A1Y2GFP7-F1
#
_cell.length_a   1.000
_cell.length_b   1.000
_cell.length_c   1.000
_cell.angle_alpha   90.00
_cell.angle_beta   90.00
_cell.angle_gamma   90.00
#
_symmetry.space_group_name_H-M   'P 1'
#
loop_
_entity.id
_entity.type
_entity.pdbx_description
1 polymer ?
#
loop_
_entity_poly.entity_id
_entity_poly.type
_entity_poly.pdbx_seq_one_letter_code
_entity_poly.pdbx_strand_id
1 'polypeptide(L)'
;MSGQTPSSSLHPSSSSSSSQQQQQHNISSNNLQSEYDNEIKEFHFHVYWFQTNVASYESAVKLRERILQLVKEGFFKGVVPLKNGINTVPRGPHPVGSFEVWCAREDFARCYSWFVLNRGAHSILIHPLTKQEIEDHSSRAAWLGTPVPLDLSRLTPFLEEVPSQYPELGLGYSAPTN
;
A
#
# COMPACT_ATOMS: atom_id res chain seq x y z
N MET A 1 -84.75 -7.81 15.81
CA MET A 1 -83.57 -6.92 15.83
C MET A 1 -82.36 -7.72 15.35
N SER A 2 -82.08 -7.54 14.06
CA SER A 2 -80.78 -7.43 13.40
C SER A 2 -79.48 -7.77 14.16
N GLY A 3 -78.60 -8.54 13.51
CA GLY A 3 -77.15 -8.42 13.66
C GLY A 3 -76.33 -9.68 13.32
N GLN A 4 -75.96 -9.84 12.04
CA GLN A 4 -74.88 -10.73 11.59
C GLN A 4 -73.51 -10.04 11.72
N THR A 5 -72.42 -10.81 11.86
CA THR A 5 -71.18 -10.86 11.04
C THR A 5 -69.88 -11.14 11.83
N PRO A 6 -68.84 -11.72 11.18
CA PRO A 6 -67.75 -12.48 11.81
C PRO A 6 -66.45 -11.66 11.95
N SER A 7 -65.51 -12.11 12.80
CA SER A 7 -64.17 -11.50 12.88
C SER A 7 -63.10 -12.50 12.44
N SER A 8 -62.38 -12.10 11.39
CA SER A 8 -61.30 -12.78 10.70
C SER A 8 -60.01 -12.82 11.53
N SER A 9 -59.41 -14.00 11.66
CA SER A 9 -58.02 -14.18 12.08
C SER A 9 -57.07 -13.75 10.94
N LEU A 10 -56.48 -12.57 11.08
CA LEU A 10 -55.40 -12.08 10.22
C LEU A 10 -54.09 -12.79 10.56
N HIS A 11 -53.56 -13.54 9.60
CA HIS A 11 -52.16 -13.98 9.62
C HIS A 11 -51.23 -12.76 9.46
N PRO A 12 -50.13 -12.64 10.22
CA PRO A 12 -49.12 -11.64 9.95
C PRO A 12 -48.36 -12.02 8.66
N SER A 13 -48.29 -11.05 7.76
CA SER A 13 -47.58 -11.11 6.48
C SER A 13 -46.08 -11.36 6.67
N SER A 14 -45.60 -12.49 6.17
CA SER A 14 -44.20 -12.93 6.14
C SER A 14 -43.33 -12.19 5.10
N SER A 15 -43.72 -10.98 4.69
CA SER A 15 -43.05 -10.23 3.62
C SER A 15 -41.99 -9.24 4.13
N SER A 16 -41.95 -8.93 5.42
CA SER A 16 -41.02 -7.95 6.01
C SER A 16 -39.62 -8.51 6.29
N SER A 17 -39.49 -9.80 6.60
CA SER A 17 -38.19 -10.42 6.92
C SER A 17 -37.28 -10.57 5.70
N SER A 18 -37.86 -10.86 4.53
CA SER A 18 -37.12 -11.10 3.28
C SER A 18 -36.50 -9.81 2.74
N SER A 19 -37.22 -8.69 2.84
CA SER A 19 -36.72 -7.37 2.40
C SER A 19 -35.63 -6.83 3.32
N GLN A 20 -35.73 -7.07 4.63
CA GLN A 20 -34.69 -6.70 5.59
C GLN A 20 -33.43 -7.55 5.41
N GLN A 21 -33.57 -8.86 5.17
CA GLN A 21 -32.44 -9.75 4.87
C GLN A 21 -31.76 -9.39 3.54
N GLN A 22 -32.52 -9.05 2.50
CA GLN A 22 -31.98 -8.58 1.22
C GLN A 22 -31.28 -7.22 1.35
N GLN A 23 -31.84 -6.26 2.10
CA GLN A 23 -31.17 -4.99 2.38
C GLN A 23 -29.88 -5.18 3.18
N GLN A 24 -29.89 -6.04 4.20
CA GLN A 24 -28.72 -6.30 5.02
C GLN A 24 -27.61 -7.03 4.25
N HIS A 25 -27.98 -7.99 3.38
CA HIS A 25 -27.04 -8.61 2.44
C HIS A 25 -26.47 -7.60 1.43
N ASN A 26 -27.28 -6.70 0.88
CA ASN A 26 -26.82 -5.70 -0.07
C ASN A 26 -25.88 -4.67 0.59
N ILE A 27 -26.17 -4.22 1.81
CA ILE A 27 -25.29 -3.34 2.58
C ILE A 27 -23.96 -4.03 2.90
N SER A 28 -24.02 -5.29 3.34
CA SER A 28 -22.81 -6.07 3.64
C SER A 28 -21.96 -6.33 2.40
N SER A 29 -22.58 -6.60 1.25
CA SER A 29 -21.88 -6.89 -0.01
C SER A 29 -21.24 -5.62 -0.59
N ASN A 30 -21.94 -4.49 -0.54
CA ASN A 30 -21.39 -3.19 -0.96
C ASN A 30 -20.24 -2.74 -0.04
N ASN A 31 -20.31 -3.06 1.26
CA ASN A 31 -19.24 -2.77 2.19
C ASN A 31 -17.97 -3.57 1.86
N LEU A 32 -18.10 -4.89 1.66
CA LEU A 32 -16.96 -5.74 1.30
C LEU A 32 -16.29 -5.33 -0.02
N GLN A 33 -17.07 -4.98 -1.04
CA GLN A 33 -16.50 -4.50 -2.30
C GLN A 33 -15.67 -3.23 -2.09
N SER A 34 -16.17 -2.30 -1.29
CA SER A 34 -15.43 -1.07 -0.99
C SER A 34 -14.12 -1.33 -0.24
N GLU A 35 -14.05 -2.37 0.61
CA GLU A 35 -12.79 -2.77 1.25
C GLU A 35 -11.78 -3.27 0.20
N TYR A 36 -12.21 -4.13 -0.73
CA TYR A 36 -11.34 -4.63 -1.81
C TYR A 36 -10.86 -3.52 -2.76
N ASP A 37 -11.74 -2.56 -3.08
CA ASP A 37 -11.41 -1.42 -3.94
C ASP A 37 -10.39 -0.49 -3.29
N ASN A 38 -10.39 -0.41 -1.95
CA ASN A 38 -9.49 0.43 -1.16
C ASN A 38 -8.21 -0.29 -0.70
N GLU A 39 -8.05 -1.58 -1.03
CA GLU A 39 -6.83 -2.30 -0.65
C GLU A 39 -5.58 -1.67 -1.29
N ILE A 40 -4.56 -1.47 -0.46
CA ILE A 40 -3.25 -1.04 -0.93
C ILE A 40 -2.59 -2.20 -1.67
N LYS A 41 -2.17 -1.96 -2.90
CA LYS A 41 -1.58 -3.00 -3.75
C LYS A 41 -0.08 -2.85 -3.97
N GLU A 42 0.47 -1.67 -3.75
CA GLU A 42 1.90 -1.38 -3.95
C GLU A 42 2.42 -0.46 -2.84
N PHE A 43 3.71 -0.58 -2.55
CA PHE A 43 4.44 0.17 -1.52
C PHE A 43 5.80 0.60 -2.04
N HIS A 44 6.33 1.67 -1.46
CA HIS A 44 7.72 2.07 -1.60
C HIS A 44 8.47 1.91 -0.30
N PHE A 45 9.73 1.51 -0.44
CA PHE A 45 10.73 1.51 0.60
C PHE A 45 11.85 2.46 0.17
N HIS A 46 12.01 3.59 0.87
CA HIS A 46 13.08 4.55 0.63
C HIS A 46 14.17 4.37 1.66
N VAL A 47 15.32 3.88 1.23
CA VAL A 47 16.50 3.67 2.09
C VAL A 47 17.34 4.92 2.11
N TYR A 48 17.62 5.45 3.32
CA TYR A 48 18.36 6.70 3.50
C TYR A 48 19.82 6.50 3.89
N TRP A 49 20.67 7.45 3.48
CA TRP A 49 22.05 7.60 3.92
C TRP A 49 22.43 9.07 4.05
N PHE A 50 23.52 9.34 4.78
CA PHE A 50 24.10 10.67 4.85
C PHE A 50 24.97 10.94 3.61
N GLN A 51 24.57 11.90 2.76
CA GLN A 51 25.24 12.18 1.47
C GLN A 51 26.72 12.57 1.58
N THR A 52 27.18 13.09 2.72
CA THR A 52 28.59 13.46 2.95
C THR A 52 29.40 12.35 3.64
N ASN A 53 28.78 11.23 3.98
CA ASN A 53 29.45 10.09 4.61
C ASN A 53 29.62 8.95 3.61
N VAL A 54 30.85 8.77 3.12
CA VAL A 54 31.20 7.74 2.12
C VAL A 54 30.83 6.34 2.59
N ALA A 55 31.12 5.98 3.85
CA ALA A 55 30.79 4.66 4.38
C ALA A 55 29.27 4.40 4.42
N SER A 56 28.49 5.43 4.79
CA SER A 56 27.02 5.37 4.77
C SER A 56 26.48 5.21 3.35
N TYR A 57 27.05 5.90 2.37
CA TYR A 57 26.66 5.74 0.97
C TYR A 57 26.99 4.33 0.46
N GLU A 58 28.22 3.85 0.67
CA GLU A 58 28.66 2.54 0.21
C GLU A 58 27.84 1.39 0.81
N SER A 59 27.47 1.47 2.10
CA SER A 59 26.62 0.45 2.71
C SER A 59 25.20 0.45 2.13
N ALA A 60 24.65 1.62 1.81
CA ALA A 60 23.34 1.73 1.15
C ALA A 60 23.39 1.12 -0.26
N VAL A 61 24.43 1.44 -1.04
CA VAL A 61 24.62 0.86 -2.39
C VAL A 61 24.76 -0.65 -2.30
N LYS A 62 25.57 -1.19 -1.37
CA LYS A 62 25.69 -2.64 -1.15
C LYS A 62 24.35 -3.30 -0.81
N LEU A 63 23.51 -2.64 0.00
CA LEU A 63 22.17 -3.11 0.31
C LEU A 63 21.30 -3.20 -0.95
N ARG A 64 21.31 -2.14 -1.78
CA ARG A 64 20.59 -2.11 -3.06
C ARG A 64 21.04 -3.22 -4.02
N GLU A 65 22.34 -3.41 -4.17
CA GLU A 65 22.89 -4.47 -5.03
C GLU A 65 22.50 -5.86 -4.53
N ARG A 66 22.42 -6.06 -3.20
CA ARG A 66 21.91 -7.33 -2.67
C ARG A 66 20.44 -7.57 -3.02
N ILE A 67 19.60 -6.53 -2.99
CA ILE A 67 18.19 -6.64 -3.42
C ILE A 67 18.13 -7.02 -4.90
N LEU A 68 18.88 -6.34 -5.77
CA LEU A 68 18.94 -6.68 -7.21
C LEU A 68 19.36 -8.13 -7.44
N GLN A 69 20.35 -8.61 -6.69
CA GLN A 69 20.78 -10.00 -6.78
C GLN A 69 19.66 -10.98 -6.34
N LEU A 70 18.92 -10.67 -5.27
CA LEU A 70 17.80 -11.49 -4.81
C LEU A 70 16.63 -11.53 -5.81
N VAL A 71 16.40 -10.43 -6.55
CA VAL A 71 15.44 -10.40 -7.67
C VAL A 71 15.91 -11.32 -8.78
N LYS A 72 17.17 -11.22 -9.19
CA LYS A 72 17.76 -12.09 -10.22
C LYS A 72 17.72 -13.58 -9.83
N GLU A 73 17.87 -13.88 -8.55
CA GLU A 73 17.78 -15.23 -7.97
C GLU A 73 16.34 -15.73 -7.83
N GLY A 74 15.33 -14.88 -8.08
CA GLY A 74 13.91 -15.24 -7.98
C GLY A 74 13.36 -15.28 -6.56
N PHE A 75 14.13 -14.83 -5.57
CA PHE A 75 13.67 -14.72 -4.17
C PHE A 75 12.60 -13.63 -4.03
N PHE A 76 12.81 -12.51 -4.72
CA PHE A 76 11.83 -11.44 -4.87
C PHE A 76 11.25 -11.46 -6.27
N LYS A 77 9.93 -11.50 -6.37
CA LYS A 77 9.19 -11.45 -7.62
C LYS A 77 8.57 -10.07 -7.84
N GLY A 78 8.10 -9.44 -6.77
CA GLY A 78 7.47 -8.13 -6.75
C GLY A 78 8.23 -7.12 -5.90
N VAL A 79 9.57 -7.17 -5.84
CA VAL A 79 10.40 -6.17 -5.16
C VAL A 79 11.44 -5.67 -6.14
N VAL A 80 11.42 -4.39 -6.52
CA VAL A 80 12.28 -3.89 -7.60
C VAL A 80 12.88 -2.53 -7.22
N PRO A 81 14.21 -2.43 -7.10
CA PRO A 81 14.87 -1.14 -6.98
C PRO A 81 14.68 -0.31 -8.25
N LEU A 82 14.40 0.99 -8.09
CA LEU A 82 14.26 1.89 -9.23
C LEU A 82 15.58 1.93 -10.04
N LYS A 83 15.49 1.71 -11.36
CA LYS A 83 16.64 1.43 -12.24
C LYS A 83 17.75 2.48 -12.17
N ASN A 84 17.37 3.76 -12.18
CA ASN A 84 18.28 4.91 -12.05
C ASN A 84 18.14 5.64 -10.70
N GLY A 85 17.63 4.96 -9.67
CA GLY A 85 17.08 5.58 -8.46
C GLY A 85 18.04 5.81 -7.31
N ILE A 86 19.35 5.99 -7.54
CA ILE A 86 20.28 6.38 -6.47
C ILE A 86 20.37 7.91 -6.45
N ASN A 87 19.68 8.53 -5.51
CA ASN A 87 19.70 9.98 -5.31
C ASN A 87 20.88 10.34 -4.39
N THR A 88 21.98 10.84 -4.95
CA THR A 88 23.15 11.30 -4.16
C THR A 88 22.96 12.64 -3.48
N VAL A 89 21.84 13.32 -3.77
CA VAL A 89 21.41 14.60 -3.20
C VAL A 89 19.92 14.53 -2.87
N PRO A 90 19.37 15.44 -2.04
CA PRO A 90 17.94 15.51 -1.77
C PRO A 90 17.11 15.61 -3.07
N ARG A 91 16.00 14.86 -3.13
CA ARG A 91 15.10 14.78 -4.30
C ARG A 91 13.66 14.61 -3.82
N GLY A 92 12.71 15.30 -4.44
CA GLY A 92 11.30 15.22 -4.03
C GLY A 92 11.13 15.56 -2.54
N PRO A 93 10.37 14.76 -1.76
CA PRO A 93 10.19 14.97 -0.32
C PRO A 93 11.38 14.50 0.53
N HIS A 94 12.37 13.85 -0.09
CA HIS A 94 13.46 13.16 0.58
C HIS A 94 14.63 14.13 0.86
N PRO A 95 14.95 14.40 2.15
CA PRO A 95 15.87 15.47 2.54
C PRO A 95 17.35 15.07 2.54
N VAL A 96 17.66 13.79 2.29
CA VAL A 96 19.01 13.23 2.29
C VAL A 96 19.15 12.25 1.13
N GLY A 97 20.35 11.70 0.95
CA GLY A 97 20.58 10.66 -0.05
C GLY A 97 19.62 9.47 0.15
N SER A 98 19.02 9.02 -0.95
CA SER A 98 17.97 7.98 -0.92
C SER A 98 17.95 7.10 -2.16
N PHE A 99 17.50 5.85 -2.01
CA PHE A 99 17.08 5.04 -3.14
C PHE A 99 15.76 4.38 -2.84
N GLU A 100 14.96 4.23 -3.88
CA GLU A 100 13.62 3.66 -3.84
C GLU A 100 13.66 2.17 -4.20
N VAL A 101 12.84 1.39 -3.50
CA VAL A 101 12.48 0.03 -3.84
C VAL A 101 10.96 -0.07 -3.88
N TRP A 102 10.44 -0.38 -5.06
CA TRP A 102 9.04 -0.72 -5.25
C TRP A 102 8.75 -2.12 -4.72
N CYS A 103 7.58 -2.31 -4.11
CA CYS A 103 7.14 -3.58 -3.56
C CYS A 103 5.64 -3.79 -3.83
N ALA A 104 5.30 -4.85 -4.55
CA ALA A 104 3.92 -5.32 -4.66
C ALA A 104 3.45 -5.91 -3.31
N ARG A 105 2.14 -5.83 -3.03
CA ARG A 105 1.55 -6.36 -1.78
C ARG A 105 1.86 -7.83 -1.56
N GLU A 106 1.96 -8.60 -2.63
CA GLU A 106 2.19 -10.05 -2.61
C GLU A 106 3.54 -10.42 -2.00
N ASP A 107 4.52 -9.53 -2.11
CA ASP A 107 5.87 -9.71 -1.56
C ASP A 107 6.15 -8.82 -0.34
N PHE A 108 5.18 -8.02 0.12
CA PHE A 108 5.38 -7.05 1.20
C PHE A 108 5.97 -7.67 2.47
N ALA A 109 5.38 -8.76 2.98
CA ALA A 109 5.86 -9.41 4.20
C ALA A 109 7.30 -9.95 4.06
N ARG A 110 7.65 -10.47 2.87
CA ARG A 110 9.01 -10.95 2.58
C ARG A 110 9.99 -9.77 2.48
N CYS A 111 9.62 -8.70 1.79
CA CYS A 111 10.41 -7.49 1.67
C CYS A 111 10.67 -6.85 3.05
N TYR A 112 9.61 -6.63 3.82
CA TYR A 112 9.66 -6.04 5.15
C TYR A 112 10.55 -6.85 6.10
N SER A 113 10.30 -8.16 6.22
CA SER A 113 11.10 -9.04 7.09
C SER A 113 12.57 -9.08 6.68
N TRP A 114 12.86 -9.05 5.38
CA TRP A 114 14.23 -8.97 4.89
C TRP A 114 14.91 -7.65 5.29
N PHE A 115 14.24 -6.51 5.15
CA PHE A 115 14.78 -5.23 5.59
C PHE A 115 14.98 -5.15 7.11
N VAL A 116 14.08 -5.71 7.91
CA VAL A 116 14.23 -5.79 9.37
C VAL A 116 15.57 -6.45 9.74
N LEU A 117 15.95 -7.52 9.03
CA LEU A 117 17.18 -8.26 9.30
C LEU A 117 18.44 -7.62 8.68
N ASN A 118 18.30 -6.97 7.51
CA ASN A 118 19.46 -6.65 6.66
C ASN A 118 19.75 -5.15 6.49
N ARG A 119 18.87 -4.23 6.95
CA ARG A 119 19.03 -2.77 6.71
C ARG A 119 20.29 -2.15 7.35
N GLY A 120 20.94 -2.85 8.28
CA GLY A 120 22.06 -2.29 9.04
C GLY A 120 21.68 -1.00 9.75
N ALA A 121 22.46 0.06 9.55
CA ALA A 121 22.23 1.37 10.18
C ALA A 121 21.21 2.25 9.43
N HIS A 122 20.70 1.82 8.26
CA HIS A 122 19.87 2.67 7.41
C HIS A 122 18.45 2.85 7.95
N SER A 123 17.99 4.09 7.99
CA SER A 123 16.57 4.40 8.14
C SER A 123 15.84 4.13 6.83
N ILE A 124 14.64 3.56 6.91
CA ILE A 124 13.81 3.23 5.76
C ILE A 124 12.41 3.78 5.97
N LEU A 125 12.00 4.70 5.09
CA LEU A 125 10.60 5.13 4.97
C LEU A 125 9.85 4.07 4.17
N ILE A 126 8.68 3.67 4.66
CA ILE A 126 7.79 2.72 4.01
C ILE A 126 6.45 3.41 3.84
N HIS A 127 5.93 3.52 2.62
CA HIS A 127 4.62 4.11 2.39
C HIS A 127 3.83 3.37 1.31
N PRO A 128 2.49 3.41 1.34
CA PRO A 128 1.66 2.89 0.27
C PRO A 128 1.75 3.74 -1.00
N LEU A 129 1.35 3.19 -2.14
CA LEU A 129 1.22 3.89 -3.42
C LEU A 129 -0.25 4.05 -3.80
N THR A 130 -0.94 4.99 -3.15
CA THR A 130 -2.31 5.37 -3.54
C THR A 130 -2.28 6.67 -4.34
N LYS A 131 -3.46 7.22 -4.63
CA LYS A 131 -3.57 8.56 -5.22
C LYS A 131 -3.28 9.67 -4.21
N GLN A 132 -3.26 9.42 -2.91
CA GLN A 132 -3.15 10.45 -1.87
C GLN A 132 -1.68 10.63 -1.44
N GLU A 133 -0.86 11.19 -2.33
CA GLU A 133 0.60 11.23 -2.17
C GLU A 133 1.07 11.82 -0.83
N ILE A 134 0.48 12.93 -0.38
CA ILE A 134 0.85 13.55 0.91
C ILE A 134 0.48 12.65 2.09
N GLU A 135 -0.73 12.07 2.10
CA GLU A 135 -1.16 11.17 3.18
C GLU A 135 -0.31 9.91 3.22
N ASP A 136 0.02 9.37 2.04
CA ASP A 136 0.87 8.20 1.90
C ASP A 136 2.26 8.45 2.51
N HIS A 137 2.88 9.61 2.25
CA HIS A 137 4.18 9.98 2.80
C HIS A 137 4.14 10.50 4.24
N SER A 138 2.96 10.71 4.83
CA SER A 138 2.81 11.29 6.17
C SER A 138 2.10 10.35 7.13
N SER A 139 0.77 10.44 7.22
CA SER A 139 -0.05 9.71 8.21
C SER A 139 -0.04 8.19 7.99
N ARG A 140 0.19 7.74 6.76
CA ARG A 140 0.22 6.31 6.38
C ARG A 140 1.64 5.75 6.27
N ALA A 141 2.65 6.59 6.49
CA ALA A 141 4.03 6.16 6.44
C ALA A 141 4.42 5.38 7.70
N ALA A 142 5.25 4.37 7.50
CA ALA A 142 5.94 3.63 8.55
C ALA A 142 7.46 3.78 8.40
N TRP A 143 8.19 3.49 9.47
CA TRP A 143 9.65 3.60 9.49
C TRP A 143 10.31 2.37 10.08
N LEU A 144 11.38 1.91 9.43
CA LEU A 144 12.39 1.04 10.07
C LEU A 144 13.60 1.89 10.45
N GLY A 145 13.98 1.90 11.72
CA GLY A 145 15.03 2.77 12.24
C GLY A 145 14.50 4.15 12.64
N THR A 146 15.37 5.16 12.60
CA THR A 146 15.02 6.52 13.05
C THR A 146 14.29 7.28 11.94
N PRO A 147 13.09 7.81 12.16
CA PRO A 147 12.39 8.63 11.17
C PRO A 147 13.20 9.87 10.77
N VAL A 148 13.11 10.22 9.48
CA VAL A 148 13.71 11.45 8.93
C VAL A 148 12.57 12.39 8.50
N PRO A 149 12.56 13.66 8.95
CA PRO A 149 11.52 14.61 8.56
C PRO A 149 11.49 14.84 7.04
N LEU A 150 10.34 14.64 6.40
CA LEU A 150 10.18 14.84 4.96
C LEU A 150 9.75 16.28 4.64
N ASP A 151 10.13 16.77 3.46
CA ASP A 151 9.59 18.03 2.90
C ASP A 151 8.33 17.75 2.08
N LEU A 152 7.19 17.67 2.76
CA LEU A 152 5.90 17.36 2.13
C LEU A 152 5.43 18.45 1.15
N SER A 153 6.02 19.66 1.19
CA SER A 153 5.68 20.73 0.24
C SER A 153 6.08 20.41 -1.21
N ARG A 154 6.87 19.35 -1.40
CA ARG A 154 7.35 18.85 -2.69
C ARG A 154 6.41 17.85 -3.35
N LEU A 155 5.29 17.52 -2.71
CA LEU A 155 4.32 16.52 -3.15
C LEU A 155 2.99 17.18 -3.56
N THR A 156 2.20 16.44 -4.35
CA THR A 156 0.84 16.82 -4.73
C THR A 156 -0.15 16.10 -3.80
N PRO A 157 -1.17 16.76 -3.23
CA PRO A 157 -2.10 16.07 -2.32
C PRO A 157 -2.80 14.85 -2.95
N PHE A 158 -3.13 14.94 -4.24
CA PHE A 158 -3.85 13.90 -4.98
C PHE A 158 -3.33 13.76 -6.41
N LEU A 159 -3.09 12.52 -6.85
CA LEU A 159 -2.70 12.16 -8.22
C LEU A 159 -3.93 11.80 -9.05
N GLU A 160 -3.94 12.16 -10.34
CA GLU A 160 -5.03 11.79 -11.25
C GLU A 160 -5.18 10.26 -11.39
N GLU A 161 -4.04 9.57 -11.48
CA GLU A 161 -3.93 8.12 -11.62
C GLU A 161 -3.07 7.50 -10.50
N VAL A 162 -3.25 6.20 -10.28
CA VAL A 162 -2.40 5.46 -9.34
C VAL A 162 -1.01 5.29 -9.98
N PRO A 163 0.09 5.54 -9.26
CA PRO A 163 1.44 5.51 -9.84
C PRO A 163 1.96 4.07 -10.02
N SER A 164 1.38 3.29 -10.93
CA SER A 164 1.87 1.93 -11.23
C SER A 164 3.19 1.97 -11.98
N GLN A 165 4.25 1.39 -11.40
CA GLN A 165 5.62 1.48 -11.92
C GLN A 165 6.06 0.27 -12.75
N TYR A 166 5.59 -0.93 -12.43
CA TYR A 166 6.05 -2.19 -13.05
C TYR A 166 4.86 -3.04 -13.55
N PRO A 167 4.02 -2.51 -14.45
CA PRO A 167 2.83 -3.20 -14.93
C PRO A 167 3.14 -4.52 -15.64
N GLU A 168 4.32 -4.65 -16.24
CA GLU A 168 4.78 -5.86 -16.93
C GLU A 168 4.91 -7.09 -16.02
N LEU A 169 4.98 -6.89 -14.70
CA LEU A 169 5.07 -7.99 -13.74
C LEU A 169 3.71 -8.63 -13.43
N GLY A 170 2.59 -7.96 -13.77
CA GLY A 170 1.25 -8.46 -13.46
C GLY A 170 0.99 -8.63 -11.96
N LEU A 171 1.62 -7.80 -11.13
CA LEU A 171 1.48 -7.76 -9.67
C LEU A 171 0.90 -6.43 -9.22
N GLY A 172 0.52 -6.31 -7.95
CA GLY A 172 0.04 -5.05 -7.38
C GLY A 172 -1.20 -4.53 -8.10
N TYR A 173 -1.18 -3.28 -8.58
CA TYR A 173 -2.31 -2.69 -9.29
C TYR A 173 -2.55 -3.31 -10.68
N SER A 174 -1.56 -4.05 -11.20
CA SER A 174 -1.64 -4.75 -12.48
C SER A 174 -1.97 -6.24 -12.34
N ALA A 175 -2.24 -6.73 -11.12
CA ALA A 175 -2.69 -8.10 -10.89
C ALA A 175 -4.08 -8.34 -11.50
N PRO A 176 -4.37 -9.54 -12.05
CA PRO A 176 -5.71 -9.89 -12.52
C PRO A 176 -6.75 -9.67 -11.43
N THR A 177 -7.91 -9.14 -11.79
CA THR A 177 -9.07 -9.11 -10.90
C THR A 177 -9.53 -10.54 -10.65
N ASN A 178 -9.48 -10.98 -9.39
CA ASN A 178 -10.03 -12.27 -8.98
C ASN A 178 -11.56 -12.28 -9.04
#